data_AF-A0AA39KPD5-F1
#
_entry.id   AF-A0AA39KPD5-F1
#
_cell.length_a   1.000
_cell.length_b   1.000
_cell.length_c   1.000
_cell.angle_alpha   90.00
_cell.angle_beta   90.00
_cell.angle_gamma   90.00
#
_symmetry.space_group_name_H-M   'P 1'
#
loop_
_entity.id
_entity.type
_entity.pdbx_description
1 polymer ?
#
loop_
_entity_poly.entity_id
_entity_poly.type
_entity_poly.pdbx_seq_one_letter_code
_entity_poly.pdbx_strand_id
1 'polypeptide(L)'
;MKNLNKLEMNGTKPIDGYVNNAMLDSMTSLNISNNNDSVCPQRSEVQSSFDFILVEENEDDGLKQKNNILKSGFQYATNRFKSACTKKTLHKRLPILNWLPKYNGDDALGDIVAGITVGLTVIPQSLAYSYIAGLPPQYGLYGSFLGCFIYIFFGSCKDVPFGPSAIASLLTFQTVGNLDSPVPHAILLCFISGMVELFMGIFGLGFLIDFVSGPVSSGFTSAVALIIVTSQIKDILGISVKGATFIDLWRNIAVKIHETSKFDAILGVVCIAVLLILRYVATLRVGPAQEELRTTKHRILTKIVWLTGTSRNAILVIACGVLGYIFTTNTPFQLIGKLPSGMPNVQFPPFEFTKEDNTTVSFIEMCTNLGSGIFVVPLIALMEDVAICKAFSNGKRIDATQELIAIGLSNIGNSFVQSYPGTGSLSRSAVNNSSGVRTPLGGLYTAILVVVALLFLTPYFFYIPKACLAAIIVSAVIFMVEIKVIKPMWRTKTF
;
A
#
# COMPACT_ATOMS: atom_id res chain seq x y z
N MET A 1 21.72 -59.05 -25.01
CA MET A 1 22.37 -59.32 -26.32
C MET A 1 22.92 -57.99 -26.86
N LYS A 2 24.26 -57.91 -27.00
CA LYS A 2 25.11 -56.96 -27.77
C LYS A 2 24.83 -55.45 -27.61
N ASN A 3 25.55 -54.70 -26.77
CA ASN A 3 26.91 -54.11 -26.95
C ASN A 3 27.16 -53.38 -28.28
N LEU A 4 27.40 -52.07 -28.19
CA LEU A 4 28.45 -51.35 -28.94
C LEU A 4 28.80 -50.01 -28.23
N ASN A 5 29.99 -50.00 -27.63
CA ASN A 5 30.76 -48.83 -27.21
C ASN A 5 31.52 -48.23 -28.42
N LYS A 6 31.67 -46.90 -28.51
CA LYS A 6 32.96 -46.16 -28.58
C LYS A 6 32.79 -44.69 -29.01
N LEU A 7 33.41 -43.80 -28.22
CA LEU A 7 34.31 -42.65 -28.56
C LEU A 7 33.80 -41.62 -29.60
N GLU A 8 33.95 -40.31 -29.45
CA GLU A 8 35.04 -39.52 -28.88
C GLU A 8 34.65 -38.03 -28.70
N MET A 9 35.52 -37.27 -28.06
CA MET A 9 35.38 -35.92 -27.54
C MET A 9 35.30 -34.78 -28.58
N ASN A 10 34.62 -33.68 -28.24
CA ASN A 10 35.19 -32.32 -28.29
C ASN A 10 34.20 -31.25 -27.77
N GLY A 11 34.71 -30.31 -26.95
CA GLY A 11 34.06 -29.02 -26.75
C GLY A 11 33.89 -28.55 -25.30
N THR A 12 35.01 -28.27 -24.63
CA THR A 12 35.11 -27.49 -23.40
C THR A 12 34.54 -26.06 -23.56
N LYS A 13 33.68 -25.64 -22.62
CA LYS A 13 33.63 -24.25 -22.11
C LYS A 13 33.38 -24.27 -20.60
N PRO A 14 34.18 -23.55 -19.80
CA PRO A 14 34.12 -23.62 -18.34
C PRO A 14 32.95 -22.81 -17.76
N ILE A 15 32.58 -23.19 -16.54
CA ILE A 15 31.59 -22.57 -15.69
C ILE A 15 32.18 -21.26 -15.14
N ASP A 16 31.64 -20.11 -15.57
CA ASP A 16 31.97 -18.81 -14.97
C ASP A 16 31.34 -18.72 -13.57
N GLY A 17 32.17 -18.96 -12.56
CA GLY A 17 31.90 -18.62 -11.17
C GLY A 17 32.02 -17.11 -10.99
N TYR A 18 30.93 -16.45 -10.59
CA TYR A 18 30.94 -15.06 -10.15
C TYR A 18 31.78 -14.94 -8.87
N VAL A 19 32.98 -14.37 -9.00
CA VAL A 19 33.85 -13.97 -7.89
C VAL A 19 33.50 -12.52 -7.49
N ASN A 20 33.24 -12.32 -6.19
CA ASN A 20 32.98 -11.02 -5.57
C ASN A 20 34.24 -10.14 -5.58
N ASN A 21 34.33 -9.19 -6.51
CA ASN A 21 35.32 -8.10 -6.48
C ASN A 21 34.88 -6.96 -5.54
N ALA A 22 34.78 -7.26 -4.24
CA ALA A 22 34.55 -6.25 -3.20
C ALA A 22 35.48 -6.42 -1.98
N MET A 23 36.49 -7.29 -2.07
CA MET A 23 37.48 -7.54 -1.01
C MET A 23 38.93 -7.45 -1.50
N LEU A 24 39.19 -6.67 -2.56
CA LEU A 24 40.56 -6.45 -3.05
C LEU A 24 40.98 -4.96 -3.15
N ASP A 25 40.21 -4.05 -2.54
CA ASP A 25 40.55 -2.61 -2.47
C ASP A 25 40.94 -2.14 -1.05
N SER A 26 41.07 -3.07 -0.10
CA SER A 26 41.40 -2.75 1.31
C SER A 26 42.87 -3.04 1.67
N MET A 27 43.74 -3.31 0.70
CA MET A 27 45.11 -3.80 0.96
C MET A 27 46.23 -3.06 0.21
N THR A 28 46.01 -1.79 -0.13
CA THR A 28 47.05 -0.94 -0.73
C THR A 28 47.02 0.47 -0.15
N SER A 29 47.42 0.62 1.13
CA SER A 29 47.93 1.89 1.66
C SER A 29 48.54 1.74 3.06
N LEU A 30 49.57 0.92 3.24
CA LEU A 30 50.44 1.00 4.42
C LEU A 30 51.85 0.56 3.99
N ASN A 31 52.61 1.50 3.43
CA ASN A 31 54.03 1.35 3.17
C ASN A 31 54.74 2.31 4.12
N ILE A 32 55.19 1.83 5.28
CA ILE A 32 56.07 2.55 6.19
C ILE A 32 57.36 1.75 6.27
N SER A 33 58.43 2.40 5.81
CA SER A 33 59.81 1.94 5.74
C SER A 33 60.36 1.51 7.10
N ASN A 34 60.99 0.33 7.11
CA ASN A 34 61.94 -0.10 8.12
C ASN A 34 63.11 0.89 8.23
N ASN A 35 63.41 1.34 9.45
CA ASN A 35 64.79 1.53 9.87
C ASN A 35 64.94 1.04 11.31
N ASN A 36 65.84 0.08 11.47
CA ASN A 36 66.35 -0.39 12.75
C ASN A 36 67.07 0.76 13.44
N ASP A 37 66.84 0.94 14.73
CA ASP A 37 67.95 0.97 15.67
C ASP A 37 67.49 0.57 17.07
N SER A 38 68.30 -0.31 17.63
CA SER A 38 68.23 -0.91 18.95
C SER A 38 68.27 0.11 20.09
N VAL A 39 67.51 -0.17 21.16
CA VAL A 39 67.98 -0.28 22.56
C VAL A 39 66.75 -0.38 23.49
N CYS A 40 66.74 -1.40 24.34
CA CYS A 40 65.95 -1.48 25.57
C CYS A 40 67.00 -1.55 26.70
N PRO A 41 66.76 -0.98 27.91
CA PRO A 41 65.98 -1.77 28.85
C PRO A 41 65.16 -0.99 29.92
N GLN A 42 64.27 -1.77 30.55
CA GLN A 42 63.87 -1.74 31.97
C GLN A 42 62.75 -0.82 32.47
N ARG A 43 62.04 -1.40 33.45
CA ARG A 43 60.74 -1.06 34.03
C ARG A 43 60.94 -0.83 35.53
N SER A 44 60.21 0.16 36.09
CA SER A 44 59.99 0.59 37.49
C SER A 44 60.56 2.00 37.71
N GLU A 45 59.83 3.02 38.20
CA GLU A 45 58.96 3.08 39.37
C GLU A 45 57.86 4.17 39.24
N VAL A 46 56.88 4.06 40.14
CA VAL A 46 55.75 4.97 40.35
C VAL A 46 56.23 6.30 40.95
N GLN A 47 55.88 7.44 40.35
CA GLN A 47 55.80 8.70 41.10
C GLN A 47 54.63 9.56 40.60
N SER A 48 53.68 9.74 41.51
CA SER A 48 52.50 10.59 41.41
C SER A 48 52.89 12.06 41.35
N SER A 49 52.55 12.74 40.26
CA SER A 49 52.39 14.20 40.23
C SER A 49 51.00 14.54 39.69
N PHE A 50 50.11 14.93 40.60
CA PHE A 50 48.87 15.61 40.28
C PHE A 50 49.21 17.06 39.92
N ASP A 51 49.56 17.32 38.66
CA ASP A 51 49.56 18.70 38.14
C ASP A 51 48.13 19.04 37.69
N PHE A 52 47.48 19.78 38.57
CA PHE A 52 46.16 20.36 38.39
C PHE A 52 46.29 21.49 37.34
N ILE A 53 46.03 21.18 36.08
CA ILE A 53 45.93 22.20 35.03
C ILE A 53 44.60 22.92 35.23
N LEU A 54 44.65 24.11 35.83
CA LEU A 54 43.57 25.09 35.77
C LEU A 54 43.41 25.52 34.31
N VAL A 55 42.41 24.95 33.63
CA VAL A 55 41.88 25.53 32.40
C VAL A 55 41.03 26.72 32.83
N GLU A 56 41.57 27.93 32.72
CA GLU A 56 40.72 29.13 32.66
C GLU A 56 39.86 29.02 31.40
N GLU A 57 38.57 28.74 31.56
CA GLU A 57 37.59 28.85 30.50
C GLU A 57 37.45 30.34 30.12
N ASN A 58 38.20 30.76 29.11
CA ASN A 58 37.93 32.01 28.42
C ASN A 58 36.61 31.87 27.66
N GLU A 59 35.59 32.63 28.06
CA GLU A 59 34.23 32.63 27.44
C GLU A 59 34.26 32.86 25.91
N ASP A 60 35.32 33.49 25.38
CA ASP A 60 35.52 33.74 23.95
C ASP A 60 35.85 32.49 23.12
N ASP A 61 36.43 31.44 23.71
CA ASP A 61 36.77 30.21 22.98
C ASP A 61 35.54 29.29 22.81
N GLY A 62 34.61 29.32 23.77
CA GLY A 62 33.32 28.62 23.68
C GLY A 62 32.46 29.15 22.52
N LEU A 63 32.44 30.47 22.29
CA LEU A 63 31.71 31.10 21.19
C LEU A 63 32.32 30.75 19.81
N LYS A 64 33.66 30.73 19.70
CA LYS A 64 34.35 30.31 18.47
C LYS A 64 34.14 28.83 18.16
N GLN A 65 34.19 27.96 19.17
CA GLN A 65 33.96 26.52 19.00
C GLN A 65 32.51 26.23 18.60
N LYS A 66 31.52 26.88 19.24
CA LYS A 66 30.10 26.73 18.91
C LYS A 66 29.79 27.22 17.48
N ASN A 67 30.41 28.33 17.07
CA ASN A 67 30.30 28.84 15.69
C ASN A 67 30.95 27.91 14.65
N ASN A 68 32.05 27.25 14.98
CA ASN A 68 32.69 26.27 14.10
C ASN A 68 31.89 24.96 13.98
N ILE A 69 31.24 24.51 15.06
CA ILE A 69 30.32 23.35 15.03
C ILE A 69 29.05 23.69 14.25
N LEU A 70 28.48 24.89 14.46
CA LEU A 70 27.33 25.39 13.68
C LEU A 70 27.67 25.55 12.20
N LYS A 71 28.84 26.13 11.86
CA LYS A 71 29.30 26.21 10.47
C LYS A 71 29.57 24.84 9.87
N SER A 72 30.20 23.92 10.59
CA SER A 72 30.46 22.55 10.13
C SER A 72 29.16 21.77 9.91
N GLY A 73 28.19 21.90 10.83
CA GLY A 73 26.85 21.32 10.70
C GLY A 73 26.06 21.94 9.54
N PHE A 74 26.15 23.25 9.36
CA PHE A 74 25.53 23.96 8.24
C PHE A 74 26.19 23.61 6.91
N GLN A 75 27.50 23.41 6.88
CA GLN A 75 28.27 23.03 5.69
C GLN A 75 28.05 21.55 5.33
N TYR A 76 27.92 20.68 6.33
CA TYR A 76 27.47 19.29 6.16
C TYR A 76 26.03 19.24 5.64
N ALA A 77 25.11 20.02 6.22
CA ALA A 77 23.73 20.12 5.79
C ALA A 77 23.62 20.65 4.35
N THR A 78 24.34 21.73 4.01
CA THR A 78 24.35 22.29 2.64
C THR A 78 24.99 21.34 1.62
N ASN A 79 26.05 20.61 1.98
CA ASN A 79 26.62 19.58 1.11
C ASN A 79 25.68 18.37 0.94
N ARG A 80 24.94 17.99 2.00
CA ARG A 80 23.87 16.97 1.94
C ARG A 80 22.71 17.43 1.06
N PHE A 81 22.31 18.70 1.15
CA PHE A 81 21.30 19.32 0.28
C PHE A 81 21.74 19.35 -1.19
N LYS A 82 23.00 19.72 -1.47
CA LYS A 82 23.56 19.68 -2.84
C LYS A 82 23.61 18.25 -3.39
N SER A 83 23.96 17.27 -2.56
CA SER A 83 23.92 15.84 -2.94
C SER A 83 22.48 15.32 -3.12
N ALA A 84 21.53 15.82 -2.33
CA ALA A 84 20.10 15.51 -2.44
C ALA A 84 19.47 16.04 -3.74
N CYS A 85 19.98 17.14 -4.31
CA CYS A 85 19.51 17.72 -5.58
C CYS A 85 20.19 17.13 -6.83
N THR A 86 20.83 15.97 -6.72
CA THR A 86 21.35 15.27 -7.92
C THR A 86 20.18 14.75 -8.77
N LYS A 87 20.28 14.82 -10.11
CA LYS A 87 19.27 14.30 -11.05
C LYS A 87 18.83 12.86 -10.70
N LYS A 88 19.77 12.01 -10.28
CA LYS A 88 19.51 10.63 -9.84
C LYS A 88 18.63 10.56 -8.60
N THR A 89 18.84 11.43 -7.62
CA THR A 89 18.04 11.50 -6.39
C THR A 89 16.64 12.04 -6.68
N LEU A 90 16.52 13.02 -7.57
CA LEU A 90 15.22 13.55 -8.01
C LEU A 90 14.39 12.46 -8.69
N HIS A 91 14.96 11.72 -9.64
CA HIS A 91 14.29 10.58 -10.29
C HIS A 91 13.95 9.44 -9.31
N LYS A 92 14.68 9.31 -8.20
CA LYS A 92 14.39 8.31 -7.16
C LYS A 92 13.24 8.76 -6.25
N ARG A 93 13.20 10.04 -5.88
CA ARG A 93 12.21 10.61 -4.94
C ARG A 93 10.91 11.06 -5.60
N LEU A 94 10.92 11.29 -6.91
CA LEU A 94 9.75 11.57 -7.74
C LEU A 94 9.63 10.51 -8.85
N PRO A 95 9.09 9.31 -8.54
CA PRO A 95 8.93 8.24 -9.52
C PRO A 95 8.13 8.65 -10.77
N ILE A 96 7.28 9.67 -10.68
CA ILE A 96 6.57 10.27 -11.82
C ILE A 96 7.49 10.64 -12.99
N LEU A 97 8.71 11.12 -12.71
CA LEU A 97 9.68 11.49 -13.74
C LEU A 97 10.22 10.28 -14.51
N ASN A 98 10.05 9.06 -14.01
CA ASN A 98 10.52 7.83 -14.67
C ASN A 98 9.45 7.21 -15.58
N TRP A 99 8.18 7.23 -15.16
CA TRP A 99 7.10 6.58 -15.89
C TRP A 99 6.35 7.53 -16.82
N LEU A 100 6.21 8.81 -16.46
CA LEU A 100 5.46 9.79 -17.27
C LEU A 100 6.05 9.97 -18.69
N PRO A 101 7.38 10.03 -18.90
CA PRO A 101 7.94 10.14 -20.25
C PRO A 101 7.74 8.89 -21.13
N LYS A 102 7.44 7.74 -20.51
CA LYS A 102 7.21 6.46 -21.21
C LYS A 102 5.72 6.16 -21.41
N TYR A 103 4.86 7.07 -20.97
CA TYR A 103 3.42 6.89 -20.97
C TYR A 103 2.86 6.89 -22.38
N ASN A 104 2.08 5.86 -22.72
CA ASN A 104 1.46 5.74 -24.05
C ASN A 104 -0.07 5.64 -23.94
N GLY A 105 -0.76 5.64 -25.10
CA GLY A 105 -2.23 5.57 -25.15
C GLY A 105 -2.82 4.24 -24.67
N ASP A 106 -2.10 3.12 -24.79
CA ASP A 106 -2.55 1.83 -24.24
C ASP A 106 -2.44 1.82 -22.71
N ASP A 107 -1.51 2.58 -22.13
CA ASP A 107 -1.41 2.83 -20.69
C ASP A 107 -2.55 3.71 -20.18
N ALA A 108 -2.88 4.78 -20.92
CA ALA A 108 -4.07 5.60 -20.65
C ALA A 108 -5.35 4.76 -20.59
N LEU A 109 -5.57 3.90 -21.59
CA LEU A 109 -6.76 3.04 -21.62
C LEU A 109 -6.79 2.06 -20.43
N GLY A 110 -5.65 1.44 -20.10
CA GLY A 110 -5.54 0.54 -18.95
C GLY A 110 -5.82 1.25 -17.62
N ASP A 111 -5.22 2.42 -17.42
CA ASP A 111 -5.36 3.20 -16.19
C ASP A 111 -6.76 3.79 -16.02
N ILE A 112 -7.43 4.20 -17.10
CA ILE A 112 -8.84 4.65 -17.07
C ILE A 112 -9.74 3.50 -16.62
N VAL A 113 -9.63 2.33 -17.25
CA VAL A 113 -10.48 1.17 -16.93
C VAL A 113 -10.23 0.69 -15.51
N ALA A 114 -8.96 0.60 -15.10
CA ALA A 114 -8.60 0.23 -13.74
C ALA A 114 -9.09 1.26 -12.72
N GLY A 115 -8.87 2.55 -12.96
CA GLY A 115 -9.26 3.61 -12.03
C GLY A 115 -10.78 3.78 -11.88
N ILE A 116 -11.56 3.66 -12.96
CA ILE A 116 -13.03 3.63 -12.87
C ILE A 116 -13.47 2.42 -12.06
N THR A 117 -12.91 1.24 -12.34
CA THR A 117 -13.25 0.02 -11.62
C THR A 117 -12.95 0.15 -10.13
N VAL A 118 -11.73 0.58 -9.78
CA VAL A 118 -11.31 0.77 -8.40
C VAL A 118 -12.18 1.82 -7.72
N GLY A 119 -12.46 2.95 -8.38
CA GLY A 119 -13.34 3.99 -7.85
C GLY A 119 -14.74 3.47 -7.49
N LEU A 120 -15.35 2.66 -8.37
CA LEU A 120 -16.66 2.03 -8.12
C LEU A 120 -16.63 1.08 -6.90
N THR A 121 -15.51 0.39 -6.67
CA THR A 121 -15.35 -0.49 -5.50
C THR A 121 -14.93 0.25 -4.23
N VAL A 122 -14.19 1.35 -4.37
CA VAL A 122 -13.68 2.17 -3.26
C VAL A 122 -14.82 2.80 -2.49
N ILE A 123 -15.86 3.29 -3.15
CA ILE A 123 -16.97 3.99 -2.50
C ILE A 123 -17.68 3.13 -1.43
N PRO A 124 -18.26 1.96 -1.75
CA PRO A 124 -18.88 1.09 -0.76
C PRO A 124 -17.90 0.61 0.32
N GLN A 125 -16.65 0.32 -0.08
CA GLN A 125 -15.62 -0.17 0.82
C GLN A 125 -15.19 0.89 1.84
N SER A 126 -14.93 2.11 1.39
CA SER A 126 -14.60 3.28 2.23
C SER A 126 -15.67 3.54 3.28
N LEU A 127 -16.95 3.43 2.92
CA LEU A 127 -18.07 3.61 3.85
C LEU A 127 -18.11 2.51 4.93
N ALA A 128 -17.93 1.26 4.51
CA ALA A 128 -17.84 0.13 5.43
C ALA A 128 -16.66 0.33 6.40
N TYR A 129 -15.53 0.82 5.91
CA TYR A 129 -14.33 1.07 6.69
C TYR A 129 -14.46 2.23 7.67
N SER A 130 -15.19 3.31 7.32
CA SER A 130 -15.55 4.33 8.31
C SER A 130 -16.43 3.78 9.43
N TYR A 131 -17.36 2.86 9.13
CA TYR A 131 -18.14 2.20 10.19
C TYR A 131 -17.26 1.33 11.09
N ILE A 132 -16.25 0.66 10.54
CA ILE A 132 -15.26 -0.08 11.35
C ILE A 132 -14.44 0.88 12.21
N ALA A 133 -14.07 2.05 11.66
CA ALA A 133 -13.35 3.09 12.39
C ALA A 133 -14.19 3.79 13.48
N GLY A 134 -15.50 3.54 13.55
CA GLY A 134 -16.42 4.24 14.45
C GLY A 134 -16.68 5.69 14.05
N LEU A 135 -16.45 6.04 12.78
CA LEU A 135 -16.57 7.39 12.25
C LEU A 135 -17.78 7.53 11.32
N PRO A 136 -18.32 8.74 11.12
CA PRO A 136 -19.37 8.97 10.14
C PRO A 136 -18.93 8.56 8.72
N PRO A 137 -19.84 8.10 7.85
CA PRO A 137 -19.43 7.40 6.63
C PRO A 137 -18.67 8.28 5.62
N GLN A 138 -18.90 9.59 5.62
CA GLN A 138 -18.22 10.52 4.72
C GLN A 138 -16.69 10.53 4.92
N TYR A 139 -16.21 10.30 6.15
CA TYR A 139 -14.79 10.28 6.47
C TYR A 139 -14.03 9.16 5.75
N GLY A 140 -14.72 8.06 5.40
CA GLY A 140 -14.14 7.00 4.59
C GLY A 140 -13.92 7.42 3.13
N LEU A 141 -14.82 8.25 2.58
CA LEU A 141 -14.69 8.73 1.20
C LEU A 141 -13.62 9.82 1.08
N TYR A 142 -13.47 10.65 2.12
CA TYR A 142 -12.45 11.70 2.17
C TYR A 142 -11.03 11.15 2.06
N GLY A 143 -10.78 9.98 2.66
CA GLY A 143 -9.47 9.31 2.59
C GLY A 143 -9.09 8.77 1.21
N SER A 144 -10.04 8.62 0.30
CA SER A 144 -9.78 8.08 -1.05
C SER A 144 -9.67 9.19 -2.11
N PHE A 145 -9.47 10.43 -1.70
CA PHE A 145 -9.34 11.60 -2.56
C PHE A 145 -7.90 12.12 -2.67
N LEU A 146 -7.45 12.95 -1.73
CA LEU A 146 -6.22 13.73 -1.89
C LEU A 146 -4.95 12.86 -1.85
N GLY A 147 -4.93 11.83 -0.99
CA GLY A 147 -3.85 10.86 -0.90
C GLY A 147 -3.62 10.11 -2.22
N CYS A 148 -4.68 9.80 -2.97
CA CYS A 148 -4.55 9.21 -4.30
C CYS A 148 -3.80 10.14 -5.27
N PHE A 149 -4.06 11.45 -5.23
CA PHE A 149 -3.35 12.41 -6.06
C PHE A 149 -1.88 12.51 -5.68
N ILE A 150 -1.58 12.60 -4.38
CA ILE A 150 -0.21 12.70 -3.88
C ILE A 150 0.58 11.44 -4.25
N TYR A 151 -0.04 10.26 -4.11
CA TYR A 151 0.58 8.99 -4.44
C TYR A 151 1.00 8.87 -5.91
N ILE A 152 0.35 9.56 -6.86
CA ILE A 152 0.78 9.59 -8.28
C ILE A 152 2.21 10.15 -8.43
N PHE A 153 2.56 11.16 -7.64
CA PHE A 153 3.85 11.85 -7.73
C PHE A 153 4.96 11.07 -7.03
N PHE A 154 4.66 10.51 -5.86
CA PHE A 154 5.66 9.95 -4.95
C PHE A 154 5.67 8.42 -4.88
N GLY A 155 4.56 7.76 -5.21
CA GLY A 155 4.41 6.30 -5.15
C GLY A 155 5.27 5.59 -6.20
N SER A 156 5.89 4.48 -5.80
CA SER A 156 6.71 3.65 -6.69
C SER A 156 5.95 2.43 -7.24
N CYS A 157 4.88 2.01 -6.56
CA CYS A 157 4.06 0.86 -6.95
C CYS A 157 2.77 1.28 -7.66
N LYS A 158 2.57 0.83 -8.91
CA LYS A 158 1.34 1.11 -9.67
C LYS A 158 0.09 0.41 -9.12
N ASP A 159 0.28 -0.66 -8.36
CA ASP A 159 -0.78 -1.55 -7.91
C ASP A 159 -1.37 -1.12 -6.57
N VAL A 160 -0.95 0.01 -6.00
CA VAL A 160 -1.40 0.55 -4.71
C VAL A 160 -2.37 1.73 -4.92
N PRO A 161 -3.70 1.51 -4.84
CA PRO A 161 -4.65 2.60 -4.69
C PRO A 161 -4.70 3.05 -3.23
N PHE A 162 -4.32 4.29 -2.98
CA PHE A 162 -4.32 4.89 -1.65
C PHE A 162 -5.74 5.06 -1.09
N GLY A 163 -5.92 4.93 0.22
CA GLY A 163 -7.15 5.31 0.94
C GLY A 163 -7.37 4.47 2.19
N PRO A 164 -8.57 4.44 2.80
CA PRO A 164 -8.76 3.65 3.99
C PRO A 164 -8.60 2.14 3.76
N SER A 165 -7.99 1.45 4.71
CA SER A 165 -7.90 -0.01 4.75
C SER A 165 -8.66 -0.56 5.95
N ALA A 166 -9.06 -1.84 5.91
CA ALA A 166 -9.75 -2.48 7.03
C ALA A 166 -8.91 -2.45 8.31
N ILE A 167 -7.58 -2.63 8.17
CA ILE A 167 -6.64 -2.64 9.28
C ILE A 167 -6.47 -1.22 9.83
N ALA A 168 -6.23 -0.22 8.97
CA ALA A 168 -6.11 1.17 9.39
C ALA A 168 -7.39 1.65 10.10
N SER A 169 -8.57 1.29 9.60
CA SER A 169 -9.85 1.60 10.24
C SER A 169 -10.00 0.92 11.60
N LEU A 170 -9.67 -0.36 11.72
CA LEU A 170 -9.75 -1.08 13.00
C LEU A 170 -8.78 -0.50 14.03
N LEU A 171 -7.54 -0.21 13.65
CA LEU A 171 -6.56 0.40 14.54
C LEU A 171 -6.94 1.83 14.92
N THR A 172 -7.55 2.57 14.00
CA THR A 172 -8.14 3.89 14.30
C THR A 172 -9.21 3.73 15.37
N PHE A 173 -10.16 2.80 15.22
CA PHE A 173 -11.19 2.53 16.22
C PHE A 173 -10.61 2.13 17.58
N GLN A 174 -9.58 1.26 17.60
CA GLN A 174 -8.92 0.86 18.84
C GLN A 174 -8.20 2.04 19.53
N THR A 175 -7.73 3.01 18.76
CA THR A 175 -7.00 4.18 19.27
C THR A 175 -7.95 5.28 19.73
N VAL A 176 -9.02 5.57 19.00
CA VAL A 176 -9.88 6.75 19.24
C VAL A 176 -11.30 6.42 19.65
N GLY A 177 -11.75 5.17 19.51
CA GLY A 177 -13.17 4.78 19.65
C GLY A 177 -13.74 4.92 21.06
N ASN A 178 -12.88 4.93 22.08
CA ASN A 178 -13.27 5.14 23.49
C ASN A 178 -13.09 6.59 23.97
N LEU A 179 -12.72 7.51 23.08
CA LEU A 179 -12.54 8.93 23.41
C LEU A 179 -13.85 9.70 23.17
N ASP A 180 -14.08 10.77 23.96
CA ASP A 180 -15.29 11.59 23.88
C ASP A 180 -15.56 12.16 22.47
N SER A 181 -14.50 12.55 21.76
CA SER A 181 -14.55 13.13 20.42
C SER A 181 -13.65 12.36 19.45
N PRO A 182 -14.12 11.25 18.84
CA PRO A 182 -13.25 10.39 18.02
C PRO A 182 -12.81 11.04 16.70
N VAL A 183 -13.63 11.93 16.13
CA VAL A 183 -13.37 12.56 14.82
C VAL A 183 -12.11 13.45 14.83
N PRO A 184 -11.97 14.46 15.71
CA PRO A 184 -10.75 15.26 15.78
C PRO A 184 -9.49 14.42 16.03
N HIS A 185 -9.57 13.45 16.93
CA HIS A 185 -8.45 12.56 17.23
C HIS A 185 -8.07 11.68 16.02
N ALA A 186 -9.04 11.19 15.24
CA ALA A 186 -8.77 10.41 14.04
C ALA A 186 -8.08 11.24 12.94
N ILE A 187 -8.50 12.50 12.75
CA ILE A 187 -7.87 13.41 11.78
C ILE A 187 -6.44 13.75 12.23
N LEU A 188 -6.25 14.03 13.53
CA LEU A 188 -4.91 14.27 14.08
C LEU A 188 -4.02 13.03 13.96
N LEU A 189 -4.55 11.84 14.24
CA LEU A 189 -3.85 10.57 14.08
C LEU A 189 -3.42 10.36 12.62
N CYS A 190 -4.24 10.77 11.63
CA CYS A 190 -3.87 10.76 10.21
C CYS A 190 -2.64 11.63 9.93
N PHE A 191 -2.64 12.86 10.43
CA PHE A 191 -1.53 13.79 10.27
C PHE A 191 -0.25 13.25 10.93
N ILE A 192 -0.34 12.80 12.19
CA ILE A 192 0.80 12.29 12.96
C ILE A 192 1.34 11.00 12.35
N SER A 193 0.47 10.08 11.93
CA SER A 193 0.89 8.84 11.25
C SER A 193 1.68 9.18 9.99
N GLY A 194 1.20 10.14 9.19
CA GLY A 194 1.89 10.60 8.01
C GLY A 194 3.23 11.28 8.31
N MET A 195 3.33 12.07 9.39
CA MET A 195 4.60 12.63 9.87
C MET A 195 5.60 11.52 10.26
N VAL A 196 5.15 10.52 11.02
CA VAL A 196 6.00 9.39 11.45
C VAL A 196 6.51 8.61 10.24
N GLU A 197 5.64 8.27 9.29
CA GLU A 197 6.01 7.59 8.04
C GLU A 197 6.98 8.44 7.21
N LEU A 198 6.72 9.73 7.08
CA LEU A 198 7.61 10.64 6.35
C LEU A 198 9.00 10.70 7.02
N PHE A 199 9.07 10.82 8.34
CA PHE A 199 10.34 10.81 9.07
C PHE A 199 11.07 9.48 8.90
N MET A 200 10.39 8.35 9.06
CA MET A 200 10.96 7.03 8.79
C MET A 200 11.52 6.94 7.36
N GLY A 201 10.80 7.46 6.36
CA GLY A 201 11.25 7.51 4.97
C GLY A 201 12.45 8.42 4.73
N ILE A 202 12.50 9.58 5.38
CA ILE A 202 13.63 10.52 5.29
C ILE A 202 14.89 9.91 5.91
N PHE A 203 14.77 9.26 7.07
CA PHE A 203 15.89 8.61 7.76
C PHE A 203 16.27 7.25 7.17
N GLY A 204 15.56 6.77 6.14
CA GLY A 204 15.90 5.51 5.47
C GLY A 204 15.54 4.27 6.27
N LEU A 205 14.56 4.36 7.18
CA LEU A 205 14.05 3.24 7.98
C LEU A 205 13.27 2.20 7.16
N GLY A 206 13.25 2.31 5.82
CA GLY A 206 12.70 1.28 4.95
C GLY A 206 13.40 -0.08 5.09
N PHE A 207 14.64 -0.12 5.58
CA PHE A 207 15.37 -1.39 5.83
C PHE A 207 14.67 -2.28 6.86
N LEU A 208 13.85 -1.73 7.78
CA LEU A 208 13.11 -2.53 8.75
C LEU A 208 12.18 -3.54 8.07
N ILE A 209 11.81 -3.29 6.81
CA ILE A 209 10.91 -4.14 6.04
C ILE A 209 11.64 -5.31 5.38
N ASP A 210 12.97 -5.25 5.25
CA ASP A 210 13.77 -6.38 4.77
C ASP A 210 13.77 -7.54 5.79
N PHE A 211 13.45 -7.28 7.06
CA PHE A 211 13.24 -8.32 8.08
C PHE A 211 11.93 -9.10 7.90
N VAL A 212 10.99 -8.62 7.06
CA VAL A 212 9.77 -9.36 6.72
C VAL A 212 10.10 -10.38 5.64
N SER A 213 10.33 -11.62 6.08
CA SER A 213 10.64 -12.75 5.20
C SER A 213 9.51 -13.02 4.19
N GLY A 214 9.88 -13.56 3.02
CA GLY A 214 8.91 -13.98 2.00
C GLY A 214 7.79 -14.91 2.54
N PRO A 215 8.12 -15.95 3.33
CA PRO A 215 7.12 -16.79 4.01
C PRO A 215 6.12 -16.04 4.88
N VAL A 216 6.57 -15.05 5.66
CA VAL A 216 5.69 -14.25 6.52
C VAL A 216 4.75 -13.39 5.66
N SER A 217 5.28 -12.77 4.60
CA SER A 217 4.46 -12.01 3.65
C SER A 217 3.43 -12.88 2.94
N SER A 218 3.81 -14.08 2.47
CA SER A 218 2.93 -15.04 1.81
C SER A 218 1.80 -15.52 2.73
N GLY A 219 2.14 -15.84 3.99
CA GLY A 219 1.19 -16.22 5.03
C GLY A 219 0.22 -15.10 5.39
N PHE A 220 0.73 -13.87 5.55
CA PHE A 220 -0.08 -12.68 5.80
C PHE A 220 -1.06 -12.42 4.66
N THR A 221 -0.59 -12.38 3.41
CA THR A 221 -1.44 -12.17 2.23
C THR A 221 -2.53 -13.23 2.11
N SER A 222 -2.20 -14.51 2.35
CA SER A 222 -3.16 -15.61 2.32
C SER A 222 -4.20 -15.49 3.44
N ALA A 223 -3.79 -15.13 4.66
CA ALA A 223 -4.71 -14.93 5.79
C ALA A 223 -5.66 -13.75 5.54
N VAL A 224 -5.14 -12.61 5.07
CA VAL A 224 -5.96 -11.45 4.73
C VAL A 224 -6.92 -11.78 3.58
N ALA A 225 -6.48 -12.53 2.57
CA ALA A 225 -7.35 -12.98 1.48
C ALA A 225 -8.54 -13.81 2.00
N LEU A 226 -8.31 -14.77 2.91
CA LEU A 226 -9.36 -15.58 3.53
C LEU A 226 -10.32 -14.75 4.39
N ILE A 227 -9.80 -13.80 5.16
CA ILE A 227 -10.62 -12.88 5.96
C ILE A 227 -11.49 -12.02 5.05
N ILE A 228 -10.92 -11.46 3.97
CA ILE A 228 -11.66 -10.66 3.00
C ILE A 228 -12.78 -11.49 2.38
N VAL A 229 -12.48 -12.68 1.83
CA VAL A 229 -13.51 -13.56 1.24
C VAL A 229 -14.62 -13.86 2.26
N THR A 230 -14.26 -14.20 3.50
CA THR A 230 -15.24 -14.44 4.58
C THR A 230 -16.10 -13.22 4.85
N SER A 231 -15.52 -12.02 4.88
CA SER A 231 -16.27 -10.78 5.10
C SER A 231 -17.27 -10.46 3.99
N GLN A 232 -17.05 -10.96 2.77
CA GLN A 232 -17.90 -10.73 1.60
C GLN A 232 -19.04 -11.76 1.48
N ILE A 233 -18.90 -12.94 2.09
CA ILE A 233 -19.92 -14.01 2.01
C ILE A 233 -21.28 -13.52 2.52
N LYS A 234 -21.31 -12.71 3.58
CA LYS A 234 -22.57 -12.15 4.13
C LYS A 234 -23.32 -11.30 3.10
N ASP A 235 -22.60 -10.52 2.30
CA ASP A 235 -23.18 -9.62 1.30
C ASP A 235 -23.60 -10.39 0.04
N ILE A 236 -22.91 -11.50 -0.28
CA ILE A 236 -23.35 -12.45 -1.31
C ILE A 236 -24.65 -13.14 -0.89
N LEU A 237 -24.74 -13.61 0.36
CA LEU A 237 -25.94 -14.27 0.88
C LEU A 237 -27.09 -13.29 1.20
N GLY A 238 -26.83 -11.99 1.18
CA GLY A 238 -27.78 -10.96 1.59
C GLY A 238 -28.21 -11.10 3.05
N ILE A 239 -27.28 -11.41 3.96
CA ILE A 239 -27.54 -11.51 5.40
C ILE A 239 -26.82 -10.41 6.17
N SER A 240 -27.50 -9.80 7.13
CA SER A 240 -26.92 -8.76 7.99
C SER A 240 -26.24 -9.39 9.20
N VAL A 241 -24.92 -9.58 9.09
CA VAL A 241 -24.06 -10.16 10.12
C VAL A 241 -23.01 -9.15 10.57
N LYS A 242 -22.88 -8.99 11.89
CA LYS A 242 -21.76 -8.30 12.54
C LYS A 242 -20.81 -9.34 13.15
N GLY A 243 -19.52 -9.06 13.13
CA GLY A 243 -18.50 -9.92 13.74
C GLY A 243 -17.16 -9.21 13.75
N ALA A 244 -16.44 -9.30 14.87
CA ALA A 244 -15.13 -8.68 15.03
C ALA A 244 -14.00 -9.60 14.56
N THR A 245 -14.19 -10.92 14.66
CA THR A 245 -13.17 -11.93 14.30
C THR A 245 -13.63 -12.85 13.18
N PHE A 246 -12.68 -13.54 12.55
CA PHE A 246 -12.93 -14.54 11.51
C PHE A 246 -13.88 -15.65 12.00
N ILE A 247 -13.64 -16.17 13.21
CA ILE A 247 -14.44 -17.26 13.79
C ILE A 247 -15.85 -16.77 14.14
N ASP A 248 -15.96 -15.57 14.72
CA ASP A 248 -17.27 -14.98 15.05
C ASP A 248 -18.13 -14.75 13.80
N LEU A 249 -17.52 -14.28 12.71
CA LEU A 249 -18.22 -14.12 11.43
C LEU A 249 -18.80 -15.45 10.94
N TRP A 250 -18.01 -16.53 10.93
CA TRP A 250 -18.49 -17.85 10.50
C TRP A 250 -19.57 -18.42 11.41
N ARG A 251 -19.42 -18.26 12.74
CA ARG A 251 -20.46 -18.66 13.71
C ARG A 251 -21.77 -17.92 13.43
N ASN A 252 -21.70 -16.60 13.26
CA ASN A 252 -22.90 -15.78 13.05
C ASN A 252 -23.55 -16.01 11.68
N ILE A 253 -22.74 -16.28 10.63
CA ILE A 253 -23.24 -16.72 9.33
C ILE A 253 -23.98 -18.05 9.46
N ALA A 254 -23.42 -19.02 10.18
CA ALA A 254 -24.05 -20.33 10.37
C ALA A 254 -25.39 -20.24 11.11
N VAL A 255 -25.48 -19.38 12.13
CA VAL A 255 -26.74 -19.15 12.87
C VAL A 255 -27.79 -18.50 11.97
N LYS A 256 -27.40 -17.50 11.17
CA LYS A 256 -28.31 -16.72 10.32
C LYS A 256 -28.48 -17.25 8.90
N ILE A 257 -27.99 -18.45 8.60
CA ILE A 257 -28.03 -19.00 7.24
C ILE A 257 -29.47 -19.14 6.71
N HIS A 258 -30.44 -19.31 7.61
CA HIS A 258 -31.87 -19.39 7.27
C HIS A 258 -32.46 -18.04 6.82
N GLU A 259 -31.83 -16.91 7.16
CA GLU A 259 -32.24 -15.55 6.75
C GLU A 259 -31.72 -15.17 5.35
N THR A 260 -31.10 -16.12 4.62
CA THR A 260 -30.50 -15.87 3.30
C THR A 260 -31.52 -15.34 2.29
N SER A 261 -31.19 -14.21 1.66
CA SER A 261 -31.93 -13.67 0.53
C SER A 261 -31.59 -14.46 -0.73
N LYS A 262 -32.58 -15.19 -1.26
CA LYS A 262 -32.39 -16.03 -2.46
C LYS A 262 -31.93 -15.20 -3.67
N PHE A 263 -32.46 -13.99 -3.83
CA PHE A 263 -32.15 -13.13 -4.96
C PHE A 263 -30.72 -12.58 -4.87
N ASP A 264 -30.27 -12.15 -3.69
CA ASP A 264 -28.89 -11.70 -3.48
C ASP A 264 -27.89 -12.86 -3.70
N ALA A 265 -28.19 -14.05 -3.17
CA ALA A 265 -27.36 -15.23 -3.34
C ALA A 265 -27.20 -15.62 -4.81
N ILE A 266 -28.31 -15.67 -5.57
CA ILE A 266 -28.29 -15.95 -7.01
C ILE A 266 -27.49 -14.87 -7.75
N LEU A 267 -27.77 -13.59 -7.47
CA LEU A 267 -27.08 -12.48 -8.12
C LEU A 267 -25.57 -12.54 -7.87
N GLY A 268 -25.14 -12.76 -6.63
CA GLY A 268 -23.72 -12.87 -6.26
C GLY A 268 -23.02 -14.04 -6.94
N VAL A 269 -23.64 -15.23 -6.96
CA VAL A 269 -23.07 -16.41 -7.64
C VAL A 269 -22.98 -16.20 -9.16
N VAL A 270 -24.02 -15.63 -9.78
CA VAL A 270 -24.02 -15.30 -11.21
C VAL A 270 -22.93 -14.26 -11.52
N CYS A 271 -22.79 -13.23 -10.68
CA CYS A 271 -21.73 -12.23 -10.82
C CYS A 271 -20.33 -12.89 -10.77
N ILE A 272 -20.08 -13.77 -9.80
CA ILE A 272 -18.80 -14.50 -9.72
C ILE A 272 -18.57 -15.34 -10.99
N ALA A 273 -19.58 -16.10 -11.43
CA ALA A 273 -19.48 -16.93 -12.62
C ALA A 273 -19.16 -16.09 -13.87
N VAL A 274 -19.89 -14.98 -14.08
CA VAL A 274 -19.66 -14.05 -15.19
C VAL A 274 -18.26 -13.44 -15.13
N LEU A 275 -17.79 -13.02 -13.96
CA LEU A 275 -16.44 -12.45 -13.79
C LEU A 275 -15.35 -13.47 -14.10
N LEU A 276 -15.50 -14.72 -13.64
CA LEU A 276 -14.56 -15.78 -13.91
C LEU A 276 -14.55 -16.20 -15.39
N ILE A 277 -15.73 -16.26 -16.03
CA ILE A 277 -15.87 -16.52 -17.47
C ILE A 277 -15.22 -15.40 -18.27
N LEU A 278 -15.53 -14.13 -17.98
CA LEU A 278 -14.93 -12.99 -18.66
C LEU A 278 -13.42 -12.90 -18.43
N ARG A 279 -12.94 -13.30 -17.24
CA ARG A 279 -11.50 -13.44 -16.96
C ARG A 279 -10.86 -14.54 -17.82
N TYR A 280 -11.52 -15.67 -18.01
CA TYR A 280 -11.05 -16.73 -18.90
C TYR A 280 -11.06 -16.28 -20.36
N VAL A 281 -12.12 -15.61 -20.82
CA VAL A 281 -12.19 -15.05 -22.18
C VAL A 281 -11.07 -14.05 -22.43
N ALA A 282 -10.70 -13.25 -21.43
CA ALA A 282 -9.59 -12.29 -21.52
C ALA A 282 -8.21 -12.95 -21.78
N THR A 283 -8.04 -14.24 -21.43
CA THR A 283 -6.78 -14.96 -21.69
C THR A 283 -6.75 -15.63 -23.06
N LEU A 284 -7.89 -15.75 -23.74
CA LEU A 284 -7.98 -16.28 -25.09
C LEU A 284 -7.33 -15.30 -26.07
N ARG A 285 -6.13 -15.64 -26.54
CA ARG A 285 -5.46 -14.90 -27.62
C ARG A 285 -6.09 -15.29 -28.95
N VAL A 286 -6.89 -14.40 -29.53
CA VAL A 286 -7.53 -14.63 -30.82
C VAL A 286 -6.55 -14.30 -31.96
N GLY A 287 -5.87 -15.33 -32.48
CA GLY A 287 -5.01 -15.23 -33.67
C GLY A 287 -3.81 -16.18 -33.62
N PRO A 288 -3.07 -16.36 -34.74
CA PRO A 288 -1.88 -17.20 -34.78
C PRO A 288 -0.80 -16.70 -33.81
N ALA A 289 0.02 -17.63 -33.30
CA ALA A 289 1.07 -17.36 -32.31
C ALA A 289 2.23 -16.52 -32.86
N GLN A 290 2.42 -16.50 -34.19
CA GLN A 290 3.41 -15.69 -34.88
C GLN A 290 2.87 -14.28 -35.15
N GLU A 291 3.60 -13.27 -34.67
CA GLU A 291 3.21 -11.86 -34.69
C GLU A 291 3.17 -11.27 -36.12
N GLU A 292 3.98 -11.80 -37.03
CA GLU A 292 4.08 -11.38 -38.44
C GLU A 292 2.86 -11.78 -39.29
N LEU A 293 2.10 -12.82 -38.89
CA LEU A 293 0.92 -13.31 -39.61
C LEU A 293 -0.40 -12.69 -39.10
N ARG A 294 -0.34 -11.76 -38.14
CA ARG A 294 -1.54 -11.15 -37.56
C ARG A 294 -2.10 -10.06 -38.47
N THR A 295 -3.12 -10.40 -39.23
CA THR A 295 -3.97 -9.45 -39.96
C THR A 295 -4.50 -8.35 -39.03
N THR A 296 -4.70 -7.13 -39.54
CA THR A 296 -5.26 -5.97 -38.81
C THR A 296 -6.56 -6.30 -38.06
N LYS A 297 -7.40 -7.18 -38.62
CA LYS A 297 -8.63 -7.68 -37.97
C LYS A 297 -8.35 -8.46 -36.68
N HIS A 298 -7.31 -9.31 -36.65
CA HIS A 298 -6.90 -10.04 -35.45
C HIS A 298 -6.36 -9.11 -34.37
N ARG A 299 -5.65 -8.03 -34.76
CA ARG A 299 -5.16 -7.02 -33.80
C ARG A 299 -6.31 -6.25 -33.16
N ILE A 300 -7.30 -5.85 -33.94
CA ILE A 300 -8.51 -5.16 -33.43
C ILE A 300 -9.30 -6.10 -32.53
N LEU A 301 -9.56 -7.34 -32.97
CA LEU A 301 -10.30 -8.32 -32.17
C LEU A 301 -9.58 -8.65 -30.87
N THR A 302 -8.25 -8.80 -30.88
CA THR A 302 -7.45 -9.00 -29.67
C THR A 302 -7.55 -7.80 -28.74
N LYS A 303 -7.51 -6.57 -29.25
CA LYS A 303 -7.70 -5.36 -28.43
C LYS A 303 -9.10 -5.30 -27.82
N ILE A 304 -10.15 -5.66 -28.57
CA ILE A 304 -11.54 -5.68 -28.06
C ILE A 304 -11.69 -6.75 -26.98
N VAL A 305 -11.25 -7.98 -27.22
CA VAL A 305 -11.31 -9.08 -26.24
C VAL A 305 -10.56 -8.71 -24.96
N TRP A 306 -9.37 -8.10 -25.11
CA TRP A 306 -8.61 -7.60 -23.97
C TRP A 306 -9.34 -6.47 -23.22
N LEU A 307 -9.92 -5.51 -23.94
CA LEU A 307 -10.67 -4.40 -23.34
C LEU A 307 -11.90 -4.92 -22.58
N THR A 308 -12.71 -5.78 -23.21
CA THR A 308 -13.87 -6.41 -22.56
C THR A 308 -13.47 -7.21 -21.32
N GLY A 309 -12.37 -7.96 -21.40
CA GLY A 309 -11.84 -8.73 -20.29
C GLY A 309 -11.35 -7.88 -19.12
N THR A 310 -10.75 -6.73 -19.41
CA THR A 310 -10.21 -5.77 -18.45
C THR A 310 -11.32 -4.92 -17.81
N SER A 311 -12.32 -4.52 -18.61
CA SER A 311 -13.48 -3.73 -18.16
C SER A 311 -14.59 -4.55 -17.50
N ARG A 312 -14.42 -5.86 -17.32
CA ARG A 312 -15.45 -6.77 -16.77
C ARG A 312 -16.07 -6.29 -15.46
N ASN A 313 -15.25 -5.74 -14.57
CA ASN A 313 -15.69 -5.28 -13.27
C ASN A 313 -16.57 -4.02 -13.38
N ALA A 314 -16.13 -3.01 -14.15
CA ALA A 314 -16.91 -1.80 -14.39
C ALA A 314 -18.23 -2.09 -15.13
N ILE A 315 -18.19 -2.95 -16.15
CA ILE A 315 -19.39 -3.37 -16.90
C ILE A 315 -20.38 -4.04 -15.94
N LEU A 316 -19.90 -4.94 -15.08
CA LEU A 316 -20.77 -5.64 -14.13
C LEU A 316 -21.42 -4.67 -13.14
N VAL A 317 -20.67 -3.74 -12.56
CA VAL A 317 -21.22 -2.75 -11.62
C VAL A 317 -22.32 -1.91 -12.29
N ILE A 318 -22.08 -1.42 -13.50
CA ILE A 318 -23.07 -0.61 -14.24
C ILE A 318 -24.31 -1.45 -14.56
N ALA A 319 -24.15 -2.67 -15.07
CA ALA A 319 -25.24 -3.57 -15.39
C ALA A 319 -26.09 -3.91 -14.15
N CYS A 320 -25.44 -4.25 -13.03
CA CYS A 320 -26.12 -4.54 -11.77
C CYS A 320 -26.78 -3.30 -11.16
N GLY A 321 -26.20 -2.10 -11.32
CA GLY A 321 -26.82 -0.84 -10.91
C GLY A 321 -28.09 -0.53 -11.71
N VAL A 322 -28.08 -0.78 -13.03
CA VAL A 322 -29.28 -0.66 -13.87
C VAL A 322 -30.34 -1.68 -13.46
N LEU A 323 -29.96 -2.93 -13.19
CA LEU A 323 -30.87 -3.94 -12.66
C LEU A 323 -31.48 -3.49 -11.32
N GLY A 324 -30.67 -2.99 -10.38
CA GLY A 324 -31.17 -2.46 -9.12
C GLY A 324 -32.14 -1.28 -9.30
N TYR A 325 -31.90 -0.41 -10.29
CA TYR A 325 -32.81 0.67 -10.64
C TYR A 325 -34.15 0.15 -11.20
N ILE A 326 -34.13 -0.83 -12.11
CA ILE A 326 -35.34 -1.42 -12.69
C ILE A 326 -36.22 -2.06 -11.60
N PHE A 327 -35.59 -2.71 -10.62
CA PHE A 327 -36.28 -3.39 -9.53
C PHE A 327 -36.57 -2.49 -8.30
N THR A 328 -36.47 -1.16 -8.42
CA THR A 328 -36.64 -0.22 -7.29
C THR A 328 -38.01 -0.32 -6.61
N THR A 329 -39.08 -0.63 -7.33
CA THR A 329 -40.44 -0.67 -6.75
C THR A 329 -40.66 -1.87 -5.84
N ASN A 330 -39.96 -2.98 -6.08
CA ASN A 330 -40.01 -4.21 -5.29
C ASN A 330 -38.59 -4.74 -5.13
N THR A 331 -37.72 -4.03 -4.40
CA THR A 331 -36.28 -4.33 -4.32
C THR A 331 -36.04 -5.73 -3.75
N PRO A 332 -35.65 -6.72 -4.57
CA PRO A 332 -35.38 -8.07 -4.07
C PRO A 332 -33.92 -8.19 -3.57
N PHE A 333 -33.11 -7.15 -3.78
CA PHE A 333 -31.68 -7.11 -3.49
C PHE A 333 -31.37 -6.16 -2.34
N GLN A 334 -30.32 -6.47 -1.59
CA GLN A 334 -29.75 -5.54 -0.63
C GLN A 334 -28.89 -4.51 -1.36
N LEU A 335 -29.38 -3.29 -1.41
CA LEU A 335 -28.72 -2.15 -2.04
C LEU A 335 -27.75 -1.45 -1.09
N ILE A 336 -26.80 -0.67 -1.62
CA ILE A 336 -25.84 0.13 -0.82
C ILE A 336 -26.57 1.07 0.14
N GLY A 337 -27.63 1.74 -0.34
CA GLY A 337 -28.39 2.72 0.43
C GLY A 337 -27.91 4.16 0.24
N LYS A 338 -28.40 5.07 1.10
CA LYS A 338 -28.09 6.51 1.00
C LYS A 338 -26.63 6.77 1.36
N LEU A 339 -25.92 7.48 0.48
CA LEU A 339 -24.56 7.95 0.72
C LEU A 339 -24.59 9.37 1.30
N PRO A 340 -23.75 9.69 2.29
CA PRO A 340 -23.59 11.08 2.71
C PRO A 340 -23.01 11.87 1.55
N SER A 341 -23.63 13.02 1.25
CA SER A 341 -23.16 13.95 0.23
C SER A 341 -22.37 15.07 0.88
N GLY A 342 -21.35 15.58 0.19
CA GLY A 342 -20.55 16.70 0.67
C GLY A 342 -19.08 16.53 0.33
N MET A 343 -18.47 17.59 -0.19
CA MET A 343 -17.02 17.67 -0.29
C MET A 343 -16.45 17.96 1.11
N PRO A 344 -15.28 17.41 1.49
CA PRO A 344 -14.62 17.80 2.72
C PRO A 344 -14.24 19.28 2.67
N ASN A 345 -14.45 20.00 3.78
CA ASN A 345 -13.87 21.34 3.92
C ASN A 345 -12.36 21.19 4.08
N VAL A 346 -11.60 21.88 3.24
CA VAL A 346 -10.15 21.92 3.36
C VAL A 346 -9.79 22.79 4.57
N GLN A 347 -9.22 22.19 5.60
CA GLN A 347 -8.81 22.87 6.81
C GLN A 347 -7.55 22.23 7.39
N PHE A 348 -6.85 22.94 8.27
CA PHE A 348 -5.74 22.33 8.98
C PHE A 348 -6.23 21.20 9.90
N PRO A 349 -5.41 20.16 10.13
CA PRO A 349 -5.73 19.15 11.14
C PRO A 349 -5.97 19.82 12.50
N PRO A 350 -6.94 19.34 13.29
CA PRO A 350 -7.22 19.92 14.60
C PRO A 350 -6.05 19.66 15.54
N PHE A 351 -5.31 20.71 15.86
CA PHE A 351 -4.27 20.69 16.90
C PHE A 351 -4.84 21.04 18.29
N GLU A 352 -6.08 21.52 18.33
CA GLU A 352 -6.86 21.74 19.53
C GLU A 352 -8.34 21.59 19.16
N PHE A 353 -9.17 21.18 20.13
CA PHE A 353 -10.62 21.26 19.96
C PHE A 353 -11.29 21.54 21.30
N THR A 354 -12.41 22.25 21.26
CA THR A 354 -13.24 22.52 22.43
C THR A 354 -14.31 21.43 22.54
N LYS A 355 -14.37 20.77 23.70
CA LYS A 355 -15.41 19.81 24.05
C LYS A 355 -16.74 20.52 24.32
N GLU A 356 -17.82 19.74 24.39
CA GLU A 356 -19.17 20.25 24.69
C GLU A 356 -19.29 20.88 26.09
N ASP A 357 -18.37 20.55 27.01
CA ASP A 357 -18.26 21.10 28.37
C ASP A 357 -17.45 22.41 28.45
N ASN A 358 -17.14 23.04 27.30
CA ASN A 358 -16.27 24.22 27.16
C ASN A 358 -14.81 24.00 27.61
N THR A 359 -14.36 22.76 27.82
CA THR A 359 -12.94 22.48 28.04
C THR A 359 -12.20 22.41 26.70
N THR A 360 -11.03 23.04 26.62
CA THR A 360 -10.19 22.99 25.41
C THR A 360 -9.14 21.92 25.58
N VAL A 361 -9.17 20.91 24.72
CA VAL A 361 -8.17 19.84 24.67
C VAL A 361 -7.01 20.32 23.82
N SER A 362 -5.84 20.43 24.43
CA SER A 362 -4.62 20.89 23.74
C SER A 362 -4.00 19.79 22.88
N PHE A 363 -3.12 20.16 21.94
CA PHE A 363 -2.37 19.22 21.10
C PHE A 363 -1.66 18.11 21.90
N ILE A 364 -1.02 18.48 23.01
CA ILE A 364 -0.27 17.54 23.85
C ILE A 364 -1.21 16.54 24.52
N GLU A 365 -2.38 17.00 24.97
CA GLU A 365 -3.40 16.14 25.54
C GLU A 365 -3.98 15.20 24.48
N MET A 366 -4.29 15.70 23.28
CA MET A 366 -4.72 14.86 22.16
C MET A 366 -3.68 13.78 21.84
N CYS A 367 -2.39 14.13 21.77
CA CYS A 367 -1.32 13.16 21.54
C CYS A 367 -1.22 12.13 22.67
N THR A 368 -1.42 12.55 23.92
CA THR A 368 -1.42 11.65 25.08
C THR A 368 -2.60 10.67 25.01
N ASN A 369 -3.77 11.15 24.59
CA ASN A 369 -4.97 10.32 24.40
C ASN A 369 -4.80 9.28 23.29
N LEU A 370 -4.04 9.59 22.23
CA LEU A 370 -3.71 8.63 21.16
C LEU A 370 -2.74 7.54 21.62
N GLY A 371 -1.98 7.78 22.70
CA GLY A 371 -1.08 6.80 23.31
C GLY A 371 -0.11 6.16 22.32
N SER A 372 -0.02 4.82 22.34
CA SER A 372 0.85 4.04 21.43
C SER A 372 0.35 4.00 19.98
N GLY A 373 -0.91 4.39 19.72
CA GLY A 373 -1.49 4.42 18.38
C GLY A 373 -0.69 5.28 17.40
N ILE A 374 -0.05 6.34 17.91
CA ILE A 374 0.86 7.22 17.16
C ILE A 374 1.97 6.46 16.43
N PHE A 375 2.48 5.38 17.00
CA PHE A 375 3.56 4.57 16.39
C PHE A 375 3.04 3.28 15.78
N VAL A 376 2.03 2.66 16.38
CA VAL A 376 1.49 1.37 15.91
C VAL A 376 0.77 1.52 14.58
N VAL A 377 -0.07 2.56 14.42
CA VAL A 377 -0.83 2.77 13.19
C VAL A 377 0.05 2.95 11.96
N PRO A 378 1.03 3.89 11.93
CA PRO A 378 1.90 4.06 10.76
C PRO A 378 2.80 2.84 10.49
N LEU A 379 3.27 2.16 11.53
CA LEU A 379 4.09 0.95 11.35
C LEU A 379 3.30 -0.18 10.67
N ILE A 380 2.06 -0.40 11.10
CA ILE A 380 1.20 -1.43 10.50
C ILE A 380 0.74 -1.01 9.10
N ALA A 381 0.40 0.27 8.89
CA ALA A 381 0.04 0.80 7.58
C ALA A 381 1.15 0.58 6.54
N LEU A 382 2.41 0.74 6.96
CA LEU A 382 3.60 0.43 6.18
C LEU A 382 3.76 -1.08 5.91
N MET A 383 3.57 -1.93 6.92
CA MET A 383 3.65 -3.38 6.72
C MET A 383 2.60 -3.86 5.73
N GLU A 384 1.38 -3.31 5.79
CA GLU A 384 0.30 -3.59 4.83
C GLU A 384 0.70 -3.16 3.42
N ASP A 385 1.20 -1.93 3.25
CA ASP A 385 1.60 -1.42 1.93
C ASP A 385 2.72 -2.24 1.29
N VAL A 386 3.75 -2.59 2.06
CA VAL A 386 4.86 -3.34 1.49
C VAL A 386 4.46 -4.79 1.21
N ALA A 387 3.56 -5.37 2.00
CA ALA A 387 2.98 -6.67 1.67
C ALA A 387 2.22 -6.61 0.33
N ILE A 388 1.46 -5.53 0.08
CA ILE A 388 0.80 -5.29 -1.22
C ILE A 388 1.84 -5.16 -2.32
N CYS A 389 2.83 -4.28 -2.15
CA CYS A 389 3.89 -4.09 -3.13
C CYS A 389 4.60 -5.42 -3.44
N LYS A 390 4.92 -6.24 -2.43
CA LYS A 390 5.56 -7.56 -2.59
C LYS A 390 4.65 -8.55 -3.31
N ALA A 391 3.35 -8.55 -2.99
CA ALA A 391 2.37 -9.43 -3.64
C ALA A 391 2.19 -9.12 -5.14
N PHE A 392 2.36 -7.85 -5.55
CA PHE A 392 2.15 -7.42 -6.95
C PHE A 392 3.42 -7.03 -7.71
N SER A 393 4.61 -7.09 -7.09
CA SER A 393 5.87 -6.68 -7.75
C SER A 393 6.34 -7.63 -8.85
N ASN A 394 5.79 -8.84 -8.94
CA ASN A 394 6.24 -9.89 -9.85
C ASN A 394 7.76 -10.14 -9.76
N GLY A 395 8.32 -10.10 -8.55
CA GLY A 395 9.76 -10.30 -8.29
C GLY A 395 10.63 -9.04 -8.49
N LYS A 396 10.04 -7.89 -8.82
CA LYS A 396 10.76 -6.62 -8.83
C LYS A 396 11.09 -6.18 -7.41
N ARG A 397 12.25 -5.54 -7.25
CA ARG A 397 12.65 -4.92 -5.97
C ARG A 397 11.73 -3.73 -5.68
N ILE A 398 11.34 -3.60 -4.41
CA ILE A 398 10.48 -2.52 -3.92
C ILE A 398 11.36 -1.60 -3.09
N ASP A 399 11.27 -0.29 -3.36
CA ASP A 399 11.93 0.70 -2.52
C ASP A 399 11.01 1.08 -1.35
N ALA A 400 11.13 0.30 -0.27
CA ALA A 400 10.43 0.52 0.99
C ALA A 400 10.56 1.95 1.54
N THR A 401 11.73 2.58 1.34
CA THR A 401 11.96 3.95 1.81
C THR A 401 11.17 4.95 0.98
N GLN A 402 10.95 4.67 -0.30
CA GLN A 402 10.15 5.52 -1.17
C GLN A 402 8.66 5.39 -0.87
N GLU A 403 8.18 4.17 -0.60
CA GLU A 403 6.78 3.95 -0.17
C GLU A 403 6.47 4.65 1.15
N LEU A 404 7.38 4.61 2.13
CA LEU A 404 7.28 5.39 3.37
C LEU A 404 7.01 6.88 3.13
N ILE A 405 7.76 7.49 2.22
CA ILE A 405 7.59 8.90 1.87
C ILE A 405 6.24 9.11 1.16
N ALA A 406 5.88 8.22 0.24
CA ALA A 406 4.64 8.34 -0.53
C ALA A 406 3.40 8.24 0.36
N ILE A 407 3.32 7.23 1.23
CA ILE A 407 2.22 7.02 2.17
C ILE A 407 2.20 8.15 3.21
N GLY A 408 3.38 8.53 3.74
CA GLY A 408 3.48 9.60 4.71
C GLY A 408 2.93 10.92 4.17
N LEU A 409 3.38 11.35 2.99
CA LEU A 409 2.85 12.53 2.30
C LEU A 409 1.36 12.42 1.98
N SER A 410 0.90 11.22 1.62
CA SER A 410 -0.52 10.99 1.31
C SER A 410 -1.41 11.12 2.54
N ASN A 411 -0.99 10.58 3.70
CA ASN A 411 -1.67 10.72 4.98
C ASN A 411 -1.65 12.17 5.49
N ILE A 412 -0.49 12.85 5.38
CA ILE A 412 -0.40 14.28 5.69
C ILE A 412 -1.40 15.06 4.84
N GLY A 413 -1.40 14.90 3.52
CA GLY A 413 -2.36 15.59 2.66
C GLY A 413 -3.80 15.26 3.02
N ASN A 414 -4.11 13.99 3.23
CA ASN A 414 -5.46 13.54 3.60
C ASN A 414 -5.98 14.12 4.91
N SER A 415 -5.10 14.44 5.87
CA SER A 415 -5.51 15.11 7.10
C SER A 415 -6.10 16.51 6.87
N PHE A 416 -5.67 17.22 5.81
CA PHE A 416 -6.22 18.52 5.43
C PHE A 416 -7.63 18.45 4.84
N VAL A 417 -8.01 17.28 4.31
CA VAL A 417 -9.37 17.01 3.81
C VAL A 417 -10.17 16.20 4.83
N GLN A 418 -9.80 16.27 6.12
CA GLN A 418 -10.51 15.65 7.23
C GLN A 418 -10.63 14.13 7.11
N SER A 419 -9.61 13.44 6.58
CA SER A 419 -9.57 11.97 6.60
C SER A 419 -8.92 11.43 7.87
N TYR A 420 -9.20 10.17 8.17
CA TYR A 420 -8.44 9.36 9.11
C TYR A 420 -7.30 8.59 8.39
N PRO A 421 -6.36 7.93 9.12
CA PRO A 421 -5.23 7.23 8.51
C PRO A 421 -5.63 6.24 7.42
N GLY A 422 -4.90 6.25 6.31
CA GLY A 422 -5.08 5.36 5.18
C GLY A 422 -3.76 4.79 4.65
N THR A 423 -3.86 3.79 3.79
CA THR A 423 -2.73 3.13 3.11
C THR A 423 -3.24 2.40 1.85
N GLY A 424 -2.40 1.62 1.18
CA GLY A 424 -2.87 0.63 0.21
C GLY A 424 -3.83 -0.38 0.84
N SER A 425 -4.72 -0.98 0.06
CA SER A 425 -5.51 -2.12 0.53
C SER A 425 -5.34 -3.31 -0.39
N LEU A 426 -5.16 -4.51 0.17
CA LEU A 426 -4.99 -5.75 -0.60
C LEU A 426 -6.17 -6.00 -1.55
N SER A 427 -7.42 -5.78 -1.12
CA SER A 427 -8.59 -5.96 -1.99
C SER A 427 -8.63 -4.96 -3.15
N ARG A 428 -8.38 -3.68 -2.89
CA ARG A 428 -8.35 -2.63 -3.92
C ARG A 428 -7.21 -2.87 -4.91
N SER A 429 -6.05 -3.28 -4.41
CA SER A 429 -4.87 -3.60 -5.21
C SER A 429 -5.11 -4.83 -6.09
N ALA A 430 -5.79 -5.85 -5.58
CA ALA A 430 -6.20 -7.02 -6.36
C ALA A 430 -7.16 -6.64 -7.49
N VAL A 431 -8.17 -5.81 -7.19
CA VAL A 431 -9.11 -5.30 -8.19
C VAL A 431 -8.38 -4.46 -9.23
N ASN A 432 -7.51 -3.54 -8.81
CA ASN A 432 -6.70 -2.67 -9.66
C ASN A 432 -5.81 -3.48 -10.62
N ASN A 433 -5.05 -4.43 -10.08
CA ASN A 433 -4.18 -5.32 -10.84
C ASN A 433 -4.99 -6.20 -11.82
N SER A 434 -6.10 -6.77 -11.37
CA SER A 434 -6.96 -7.62 -12.20
C SER A 434 -7.69 -6.85 -13.32
N SER A 435 -7.79 -5.52 -13.16
CA SER A 435 -8.34 -4.57 -14.12
C SER A 435 -7.26 -3.91 -14.98
N GLY A 436 -6.04 -4.46 -14.97
CA GLY A 436 -5.01 -4.13 -15.96
C GLY A 436 -4.29 -2.80 -15.75
N VAL A 437 -4.22 -2.29 -14.52
CA VAL A 437 -3.49 -1.05 -14.20
C VAL A 437 -2.04 -1.09 -14.68
N ARG A 438 -1.59 0.00 -15.30
CA ARG A 438 -0.26 0.09 -15.91
C ARG A 438 0.64 1.09 -15.23
N THR A 439 0.09 2.18 -14.68
CA THR A 439 0.86 3.18 -13.93
C THR A 439 0.10 3.69 -12.71
N PRO A 440 0.79 4.39 -11.77
CA PRO A 440 0.12 5.07 -10.66
C PRO A 440 -0.96 6.09 -11.10
N LEU A 441 -0.97 6.53 -12.36
CA LEU A 441 -1.98 7.44 -12.89
C LEU A 441 -3.41 6.87 -12.82
N GLY A 442 -3.59 5.55 -12.69
CA GLY A 442 -4.90 4.95 -12.38
C GLY A 442 -5.56 5.54 -11.12
N GLY A 443 -4.74 6.00 -10.17
CA GLY A 443 -5.20 6.72 -8.97
C GLY A 443 -5.89 8.05 -9.28
N LEU A 444 -5.52 8.73 -10.38
CA LEU A 444 -6.16 9.97 -10.83
C LEU A 444 -7.63 9.74 -11.16
N TYR A 445 -7.90 8.72 -11.99
CA TYR A 445 -9.26 8.38 -12.40
C TYR A 445 -10.10 7.89 -11.22
N THR A 446 -9.49 7.15 -10.29
CA THR A 446 -10.13 6.76 -9.03
C THR A 446 -10.55 7.99 -8.24
N ALA A 447 -9.65 8.94 -8.03
CA ALA A 447 -9.91 10.13 -7.23
C ALA A 447 -10.94 11.07 -7.90
N ILE A 448 -10.85 11.26 -9.21
CA ILE A 448 -11.86 11.98 -10.00
C ILE A 448 -13.23 11.31 -9.82
N LEU A 449 -13.31 9.98 -9.98
CA LEU A 449 -14.59 9.27 -9.81
C LEU A 449 -15.16 9.45 -8.40
N VAL A 450 -14.33 9.42 -7.36
CA VAL A 450 -14.76 9.67 -5.97
C VAL A 450 -15.30 11.10 -5.80
N VAL A 451 -14.65 12.11 -6.39
CA VAL A 451 -15.16 13.50 -6.36
C VAL A 451 -16.49 13.63 -7.08
N VAL A 452 -16.58 13.10 -8.31
CA VAL A 452 -17.83 13.13 -9.07
C VAL A 452 -18.91 12.32 -8.33
N ALA A 453 -18.52 11.26 -7.61
CA ALA A 453 -19.43 10.51 -6.76
C ALA A 453 -20.01 11.34 -5.62
N LEU A 454 -19.17 12.02 -4.86
CA LEU A 454 -19.57 12.87 -3.73
C LEU A 454 -20.47 14.04 -4.16
N LEU A 455 -20.28 14.56 -5.38
CA LEU A 455 -21.02 15.70 -5.90
C LEU A 455 -22.30 15.33 -6.67
N PHE A 456 -22.26 14.24 -7.45
CA PHE A 456 -23.31 13.95 -8.45
C PHE A 456 -23.80 12.50 -8.45
N LEU A 457 -22.95 11.50 -8.18
CA LEU A 457 -23.36 10.08 -8.32
C LEU A 457 -23.95 9.45 -7.05
N THR A 458 -23.94 10.14 -5.90
CA THR A 458 -24.61 9.71 -4.65
C THR A 458 -26.00 9.08 -4.87
N PRO A 459 -26.96 9.70 -5.60
CA PRO A 459 -28.28 9.10 -5.81
C PRO A 459 -28.25 7.84 -6.69
N TYR A 460 -27.27 7.68 -7.59
CA TYR A 460 -27.17 6.53 -8.46
C TYR A 460 -26.51 5.33 -7.77
N PHE A 461 -25.53 5.57 -6.89
CA PHE A 461 -24.92 4.52 -6.08
C PHE A 461 -25.91 3.81 -5.16
N PHE A 462 -27.01 4.47 -4.81
CA PHE A 462 -28.10 3.85 -4.05
C PHE A 462 -28.54 2.53 -4.67
N TYR A 463 -28.59 2.42 -6.00
CA TYR A 463 -29.16 1.27 -6.72
C TYR A 463 -28.21 0.09 -6.90
N ILE A 464 -26.95 0.19 -6.46
CA ILE A 464 -26.00 -0.88 -6.69
C ILE A 464 -26.22 -2.01 -5.67
N PRO A 465 -26.43 -3.26 -6.11
CA PRO A 465 -26.55 -4.41 -5.20
C PRO A 465 -25.23 -4.71 -4.49
N LYS A 466 -25.27 -4.92 -3.17
CA LYS A 466 -24.10 -5.30 -2.37
C LYS A 466 -23.47 -6.62 -2.82
N ALA A 467 -24.30 -7.59 -3.22
CA ALA A 467 -23.86 -8.89 -3.72
C ALA A 467 -22.95 -8.77 -4.96
N CYS A 468 -23.17 -7.78 -5.83
CA CYS A 468 -22.32 -7.54 -7.01
C CYS A 468 -20.91 -7.08 -6.60
N LEU A 469 -20.80 -6.16 -5.64
CA LEU A 469 -19.52 -5.64 -5.16
C LEU A 469 -18.74 -6.73 -4.42
N ALA A 470 -19.44 -7.51 -3.60
CA ALA A 470 -18.88 -8.66 -2.90
C ALA A 470 -18.33 -9.71 -3.88
N ALA A 471 -19.07 -9.99 -4.97
CA ALA A 471 -18.62 -10.87 -6.04
C ALA A 471 -17.34 -10.37 -6.73
N ILE A 472 -17.23 -9.06 -7.01
CA ILE A 472 -16.02 -8.45 -7.59
C ILE A 472 -14.83 -8.67 -6.66
N ILE A 473 -14.97 -8.35 -5.37
CA ILE A 473 -13.90 -8.50 -4.38
C ILE A 473 -13.47 -9.97 -4.26
N VAL A 474 -14.42 -10.91 -4.13
CA VAL A 474 -14.13 -12.35 -4.06
C VAL A 474 -13.39 -12.83 -5.31
N SER A 475 -13.86 -12.44 -6.50
CA SER A 475 -13.24 -12.86 -7.77
C SER A 475 -11.82 -12.32 -7.98
N ALA A 476 -11.50 -11.17 -7.37
CA ALA A 476 -10.16 -10.58 -7.40
C ALA A 476 -9.22 -11.27 -6.40
N VAL A 477 -9.70 -11.48 -5.17
CA VAL A 477 -8.87 -11.92 -4.04
C VAL A 477 -8.66 -13.43 -3.98
N ILE A 478 -9.56 -14.26 -4.53
CA ILE A 478 -9.45 -15.73 -4.47
C ILE A 478 -8.14 -16.27 -5.06
N PHE A 479 -7.52 -15.53 -6.00
CA PHE A 479 -6.26 -15.91 -6.64
C PHE A 479 -5.00 -15.45 -5.87
N MET A 480 -5.17 -14.70 -4.78
CA MET A 480 -4.06 -14.25 -3.93
C MET A 480 -3.65 -15.28 -2.87
N VAL A 481 -4.45 -16.34 -2.67
CA VAL A 481 -4.11 -17.40 -1.72
C VAL A 481 -2.96 -18.24 -2.29
N GLU A 482 -1.78 -18.14 -1.69
CA GLU A 482 -0.52 -18.72 -2.20
C GLU A 482 -0.34 -20.20 -1.81
N ILE A 483 -1.33 -21.05 -2.11
CA ILE A 483 -1.28 -22.49 -1.78
C ILE A 483 -0.06 -23.19 -2.43
N LYS A 484 0.38 -22.69 -3.59
CA LYS A 484 1.51 -23.24 -4.35
C LYS A 484 2.86 -23.11 -3.62
N VAL A 485 2.99 -22.18 -2.68
CA VAL A 485 4.24 -21.92 -1.94
C VAL A 485 4.44 -22.93 -0.80
N ILE A 486 3.35 -23.53 -0.31
CA ILE A 486 3.36 -24.49 0.81
C ILE A 486 4.25 -25.71 0.49
N LYS A 487 4.06 -26.34 -0.68
CA LYS A 487 4.77 -27.57 -1.05
C LYS A 487 6.29 -27.38 -1.24
N PRO A 488 6.78 -26.36 -1.97
CA PRO A 488 8.19 -26.02 -2.02
C PRO A 488 8.77 -25.73 -0.63
N MET A 489 8.09 -24.90 0.18
CA MET A 489 8.55 -24.56 1.53
C MET A 489 8.75 -25.81 2.40
N TRP A 490 7.75 -26.69 2.41
CA TRP A 490 7.80 -27.96 3.14
C TRP A 490 8.96 -28.85 2.68
N ARG A 491 9.26 -28.87 1.38
CA ARG A 491 10.39 -29.65 0.82
C ARG A 491 11.75 -29.02 1.09
N THR A 492 11.84 -27.70 1.14
CA THR A 492 13.11 -26.98 1.35
C THR A 492 13.55 -26.90 2.81
N LYS A 493 12.59 -26.92 3.75
CA LYS A 493 12.87 -26.96 5.18
C LYS A 493 12.46 -28.32 5.75
N THR A 494 13.35 -29.29 5.61
CA THR A 494 13.41 -30.38 6.61
C THR A 494 14.09 -29.77 7.83
N PHE A 495 13.41 -29.80 8.98
CA PHE A 495 13.91 -29.24 10.24
C PHE A 495 15.22 -29.89 10.68
#